data_AF-A0A7W3LNX2-F1
#
_entry.id   AF-A0A7W3LNX2-F1
#
_cell.length_a   1.000
_cell.length_b   1.000
_cell.length_c   1.000
_cell.angle_alpha   90.00
_cell.angle_beta   90.00
_cell.angle_gamma   90.00
#
_symmetry.space_group_name_H-M   'P 1'
#
loop_
_entity.id
_entity.type
_entity.pdbx_description
1 polymer ?
#
loop_
_entity_poly.entity_id
_entity_poly.type
_entity_poly.pdbx_seq_one_letter_code
_entity_poly.pdbx_strand_id
1 'polypeptide(L)'
;MEERPAEDAFDRIDPMCMIQAACVTLVEDDDIERVATGFGGRMDHALHVEGPRPLAEALAVVAERIPGVGSRDGLPVILLARLGGWTVAFEDNGGEGVRPEVLERVSHGRRAVGLFWNVIKSPSFAFAENGRVLAALPEGLPEWAYGADPGRIDAALEGLDWRNRLSALFALAARLTGQALGPEWLVGGFPGEFLAVPVVPWPRSDADGRMLLPALDAALGEALRSAGEGPLRRAALAAAEHAVTAAGISDHPVVAEALAAWPERPALLERMARSLGSRPARANPYLAQARRSAGGTVPAAWPDDPATTHRLLGYPPGVSHSEPGHAMAVQALIQATETDAPMITAYRAIRCADEARWDLEQDVTGLREAVMRAFATA
;
A
#
# COMPACT_ATOMS: atom_id res chain seq x y z
N MET A 1 15.92 -13.24 38.35
CA MET A 1 14.89 -13.90 37.55
C MET A 1 14.00 -12.79 37.05
N GLU A 2 14.46 -12.09 36.00
CA GLU A 2 13.72 -11.01 35.36
C GLU A 2 12.55 -11.61 34.59
N GLU A 3 11.34 -11.13 34.84
CA GLU A 3 10.15 -11.52 34.09
C GLU A 3 10.34 -11.10 32.62
N ARG A 4 10.08 -12.03 31.69
CA ARG A 4 9.89 -11.74 30.25
C ARG A 4 8.38 -11.78 29.93
N PRO A 5 7.57 -10.83 30.42
CA PRO A 5 6.11 -10.95 30.33
C PRO A 5 5.54 -10.75 28.92
N ALA A 6 6.23 -10.04 28.04
CA ALA A 6 5.70 -9.70 26.72
C ALA A 6 5.79 -10.85 25.69
N GLU A 7 6.88 -11.62 25.67
CA GLU A 7 7.10 -12.70 24.70
C GLU A 7 6.13 -13.87 24.94
N ASP A 8 6.00 -14.31 26.19
CA ASP A 8 5.14 -15.43 26.59
C ASP A 8 3.64 -15.14 26.41
N ALA A 9 3.25 -13.86 26.38
CA ALA A 9 1.85 -13.45 26.21
C ALA A 9 1.34 -13.74 24.79
N PHE A 10 2.19 -13.56 23.77
CA PHE A 10 1.79 -13.73 22.37
C PHE A 10 1.81 -15.18 21.88
N ASP A 11 2.63 -16.03 22.49
CA ASP A 11 2.70 -17.45 22.14
C ASP A 11 1.43 -18.24 22.52
N ARG A 12 0.56 -17.66 23.35
CA ARG A 12 -0.70 -18.28 23.80
C ARG A 12 -1.93 -17.82 23.01
N ILE A 13 -1.76 -16.88 22.09
CA ILE A 13 -2.86 -16.37 21.27
C ILE A 13 -3.02 -17.30 20.09
N ASP A 14 -4.23 -17.84 19.92
CA ASP A 14 -4.59 -18.49 18.67
C ASP A 14 -4.40 -17.47 17.53
N PRO A 15 -3.55 -17.76 16.52
CA PRO A 15 -3.40 -16.91 15.35
C PRO A 15 -4.73 -16.60 14.65
N MET A 16 -5.78 -17.41 14.89
CA MET A 16 -7.13 -17.19 14.39
C MET A 16 -7.97 -16.19 15.19
N CYS A 17 -7.57 -15.82 16.41
CA CYS A 17 -8.25 -14.80 17.21
C CYS A 17 -7.79 -13.36 16.86
N MET A 18 -6.67 -13.22 16.15
CA MET A 18 -6.31 -11.93 15.58
C MET A 18 -7.21 -11.64 14.38
N ILE A 19 -7.58 -10.38 14.19
CA ILE A 19 -8.16 -9.93 12.92
C ILE A 19 -7.23 -10.45 11.81
N GLN A 20 -7.83 -11.14 10.84
CA GLN A 20 -7.15 -11.93 9.80
C GLN A 20 -6.01 -11.17 9.10
N ALA A 21 -6.12 -9.84 9.04
CA ALA A 21 -5.05 -8.91 8.71
C ALA A 21 -5.25 -7.62 9.50
N ALA A 22 -4.17 -7.04 10.03
CA ALA A 22 -4.26 -5.73 10.66
C ALA A 22 -2.95 -4.97 10.58
N CYS A 23 -3.05 -3.64 10.71
CA CYS A 23 -1.92 -2.78 11.04
C CYS A 23 -2.13 -2.16 12.41
N VAL A 24 -1.08 -2.13 13.21
CA VAL A 24 -1.03 -1.43 14.49
C VAL A 24 0.12 -0.45 14.46
N THR A 25 -0.18 0.81 14.73
CA THR A 25 0.83 1.88 14.76
C THR A 25 0.82 2.60 16.09
N LEU A 26 1.97 2.67 16.73
CA LEU A 26 2.21 3.45 17.94
C LEU A 26 2.89 4.76 17.55
N VAL A 27 2.29 5.90 17.89
CA VAL A 27 2.87 7.23 17.66
C VAL A 27 3.07 7.91 19.00
N GLU A 28 4.26 8.45 19.27
CA GLU A 28 4.61 9.16 20.52
C GLU A 28 3.96 10.53 20.55
N ASP A 29 2.64 10.55 20.64
CA ASP A 29 1.81 11.71 20.51
C ASP A 29 0.42 11.46 21.11
N ASP A 30 -0.03 12.31 22.04
CA ASP A 30 -1.36 12.24 22.65
C ASP A 30 -2.41 13.11 21.93
N ASP A 31 -1.97 13.89 20.95
CA ASP A 31 -2.80 14.66 20.03
C ASP A 31 -3.33 13.76 18.90
N ILE A 32 -4.44 13.07 19.20
CA ILE A 32 -5.12 12.17 18.27
C ILE A 32 -5.45 12.85 16.93
N GLU A 33 -5.79 14.14 16.91
CA GLU A 33 -6.15 14.83 15.66
C GLU A 33 -4.92 15.02 14.77
N ARG A 34 -3.77 15.34 15.37
CA ARG A 34 -2.50 15.41 14.63
C ARG A 34 -2.09 14.05 14.08
N VAL A 35 -2.25 12.99 14.87
CA VAL A 35 -1.99 11.61 14.42
C VAL A 35 -2.93 11.24 13.26
N ALA A 36 -4.24 11.48 13.43
CA ALA A 36 -5.23 11.25 12.37
C ALA A 36 -4.86 11.99 11.08
N THR A 37 -4.50 13.26 11.18
CA THR A 37 -4.07 14.08 10.04
C THR A 37 -2.82 13.51 9.38
N GLY A 38 -1.85 13.02 10.16
CA GLY A 38 -0.65 12.38 9.65
C GLY A 38 -0.92 11.10 8.85
N PHE A 39 -2.01 10.39 9.14
CA PHE A 39 -2.50 9.27 8.32
C PHE A 39 -3.26 9.71 7.06
N GLY A 40 -3.63 10.98 6.92
CA GLY A 40 -4.55 11.44 5.87
C GLY A 40 -6.02 11.37 6.30
N GLY A 41 -6.26 11.38 7.62
CA GLY A 41 -7.58 11.30 8.24
C GLY A 41 -8.49 12.49 7.91
N ARG A 42 -9.77 12.17 7.71
CA ARG A 42 -10.88 13.09 7.46
C ARG A 42 -11.65 13.32 8.75
N MET A 43 -11.18 14.28 9.55
CA MET A 43 -11.77 14.60 10.86
C MET A 43 -13.23 15.09 10.77
N ASP A 44 -13.63 15.66 9.64
CA ASP A 44 -15.01 16.03 9.31
C ASP A 44 -15.97 14.81 9.22
N HIS A 45 -15.41 13.61 9.16
CA HIS A 45 -16.13 12.34 9.13
C HIS A 45 -15.74 11.42 10.30
N ALA A 46 -15.08 11.95 11.32
CA ALA A 46 -14.67 11.16 12.47
C ALA A 46 -15.90 10.73 13.31
N LEU A 47 -15.80 9.54 13.88
CA LEU A 47 -16.84 8.93 14.69
C LEU A 47 -16.26 8.46 16.02
N HIS A 48 -16.82 8.94 17.12
CA HIS A 48 -16.50 8.42 18.45
C HIS A 48 -17.17 7.06 18.67
N VAL A 49 -16.40 6.11 19.20
CA VAL A 49 -16.85 4.78 19.58
C VAL A 49 -16.52 4.57 21.06
N GLU A 50 -17.56 4.52 21.88
CA GLU A 50 -17.45 4.41 23.35
C GLU A 50 -16.75 3.11 23.77
N GLY A 51 -15.81 3.17 24.72
CA GLY A 51 -15.12 2.00 25.27
C GLY A 51 -15.66 1.57 26.65
N PRO A 52 -15.10 0.51 27.25
CA PRO A 52 -14.14 -0.44 26.66
C PRO A 52 -14.85 -1.46 25.76
N ARG A 53 -14.21 -1.87 24.65
CA ARG A 53 -14.75 -2.93 23.77
C ARG A 53 -13.67 -3.64 22.96
N PRO A 54 -13.89 -4.89 22.53
CA PRO A 54 -13.06 -5.59 21.54
C PRO A 54 -12.91 -4.78 20.24
N LEU A 55 -11.74 -4.89 19.61
CA LEU A 55 -11.45 -4.18 18.36
C LEU A 55 -12.46 -4.55 17.26
N ALA A 56 -12.82 -5.82 17.16
CA ALA A 56 -13.82 -6.32 16.21
C ALA A 56 -15.21 -5.68 16.41
N GLU A 57 -15.62 -5.46 17.66
CA GLU A 57 -16.90 -4.79 17.97
C GLU A 57 -16.84 -3.29 17.66
N ALA A 58 -15.69 -2.64 17.89
CA ALA A 58 -15.49 -1.25 17.49
C ALA A 58 -15.62 -1.10 15.96
N LEU A 59 -14.96 -1.97 15.20
CA LEU A 59 -15.05 -1.99 13.73
C LEU A 59 -16.48 -2.26 13.24
N ALA A 60 -17.22 -3.16 13.88
CA ALA A 60 -18.62 -3.41 13.53
C ALA A 60 -19.48 -2.14 13.69
N VAL A 61 -19.34 -1.40 14.80
CA VAL A 61 -20.05 -0.13 15.00
C VAL A 61 -19.68 0.91 13.95
N VAL A 62 -18.40 0.97 13.55
CA VAL A 62 -17.96 1.85 12.48
C VAL A 62 -18.57 1.45 11.14
N ALA A 63 -18.58 0.17 10.80
CA ALA A 63 -19.14 -0.33 9.55
C ALA A 63 -20.64 -0.03 9.41
N GLU A 64 -21.39 -0.04 10.52
CA GLU A 64 -22.81 0.35 10.54
C GLU A 64 -23.04 1.85 10.29
N ARG A 65 -22.08 2.69 10.69
CA ARG A 65 -22.26 4.16 10.73
C ARG A 65 -21.53 4.92 9.64
N ILE A 66 -20.47 4.36 9.07
CA ILE A 66 -19.69 4.94 7.99
C ILE A 66 -19.86 4.05 6.76
N PRO A 67 -20.68 4.46 5.77
CA PRO A 67 -20.91 3.67 4.57
C PRO A 67 -19.60 3.36 3.82
N GLY A 68 -19.44 2.10 3.43
CA GLY A 68 -18.29 1.63 2.64
C GLY A 68 -17.11 1.13 3.48
N VAL A 69 -17.09 1.33 4.79
CA VAL A 69 -16.05 0.73 5.65
C VAL A 69 -16.09 -0.80 5.55
N GLY A 70 -14.93 -1.43 5.39
CA GLY A 70 -14.80 -2.87 5.15
C GLY A 70 -15.20 -3.33 3.74
N SER A 71 -15.74 -2.44 2.91
CA SER A 71 -15.97 -2.73 1.50
C SER A 71 -14.72 -2.45 0.67
N ARG A 72 -14.54 -3.19 -0.42
CA ARG A 72 -13.42 -3.02 -1.35
C ARG A 72 -13.35 -1.61 -1.98
N ASP A 73 -14.47 -0.91 -2.03
CA ASP A 73 -14.61 0.40 -2.69
C ASP A 73 -14.68 1.58 -1.71
N GLY A 74 -14.71 1.31 -0.40
CA GLY A 74 -14.76 2.35 0.63
C GLY A 74 -13.39 2.94 0.96
N LEU A 75 -13.41 4.07 1.67
CA LEU A 75 -12.19 4.62 2.26
C LEU A 75 -11.71 3.70 3.39
N PRO A 76 -10.39 3.48 3.52
CA PRO A 76 -9.85 2.83 4.71
C PRO A 76 -10.23 3.64 5.95
N VAL A 77 -10.44 2.97 7.07
CA VAL A 77 -10.68 3.62 8.36
C VAL A 77 -9.63 3.16 9.35
N ILE A 78 -9.15 4.12 10.15
CA ILE A 78 -8.29 3.85 11.29
C ILE A 78 -9.07 4.06 12.59
N LEU A 79 -8.83 3.22 13.57
CA LEU A 79 -9.32 3.40 14.95
C LEU A 79 -8.17 3.92 15.80
N LEU A 80 -8.33 5.14 16.32
CA LEU A 80 -7.33 5.81 17.15
C LEU A 80 -7.73 5.73 18.62
N ALA A 81 -6.79 5.39 19.50
CA ALA A 81 -7.00 5.45 20.93
C ALA A 81 -5.75 5.95 21.66
N ARG A 82 -5.95 6.58 22.83
CA ARG A 82 -4.84 7.05 23.66
C ARG A 82 -4.27 5.93 24.51
N LEU A 83 -2.95 5.92 24.64
CA LEU A 83 -2.18 5.02 25.47
C LEU A 83 -1.07 5.80 26.18
N GLY A 84 -1.40 6.42 27.32
CA GLY A 84 -0.47 7.31 28.01
C GLY A 84 -0.04 8.47 27.11
N GLY A 85 1.28 8.66 26.94
CA GLY A 85 1.85 9.66 26.03
C GLY A 85 1.89 9.23 24.55
N TRP A 86 1.21 8.13 24.21
CA TRP A 86 1.15 7.57 22.86
C TRP A 86 -0.28 7.55 22.33
N THR A 87 -0.42 7.55 21.01
CA THR A 87 -1.65 7.18 20.31
C THR A 87 -1.40 5.87 19.59
N VAL A 88 -2.33 4.93 19.72
CA VAL A 88 -2.35 3.70 18.93
C VAL A 88 -3.38 3.85 17.81
N ALA A 89 -2.99 3.52 16.59
CA ALA A 89 -3.85 3.42 15.43
C ALA A 89 -4.01 1.94 15.04
N PHE A 90 -5.25 1.49 14.87
CA PHE A 90 -5.58 0.16 14.36
C PHE A 90 -6.22 0.27 12.99
N GLU A 91 -5.78 -0.58 12.06
CA GLU A 91 -6.35 -0.70 10.72
C GLU A 91 -6.81 -2.13 10.50
N ASP A 92 -8.06 -2.30 10.06
CA ASP A 92 -8.56 -3.60 9.60
C ASP A 92 -8.12 -3.85 8.16
N ASN A 93 -7.25 -4.83 7.97
CA ASN A 93 -6.68 -5.18 6.65
C ASN A 93 -6.06 -3.99 5.89
N GLY A 94 -5.71 -2.92 6.61
CA GLY A 94 -4.96 -1.77 6.12
C GLY A 94 -3.47 -1.93 6.41
N GLY A 95 -2.65 -1.13 5.75
CA GLY A 95 -1.20 -1.13 5.92
C GLY A 95 -0.60 0.26 5.88
N GLU A 96 -1.41 1.29 6.11
CA GLU A 96 -0.97 2.69 6.01
C GLU A 96 0.12 2.99 7.04
N GLY A 97 -0.01 2.45 8.25
CA GLY A 97 0.87 2.64 9.38
C GLY A 97 2.29 2.12 9.25
N VAL A 98 2.56 1.26 8.26
CA VAL A 98 3.92 0.80 7.92
C VAL A 98 4.49 1.50 6.68
N ARG A 99 3.70 2.35 6.01
CA ARG A 99 4.16 3.08 4.84
C ARG A 99 5.07 4.23 5.24
N PRO A 100 6.18 4.47 4.52
CA PRO A 100 7.07 5.59 4.81
C PRO A 100 6.35 6.94 4.82
N GLU A 101 5.39 7.18 3.92
CA GLU A 101 4.74 8.49 3.82
C GLU A 101 3.91 8.84 5.04
N VAL A 102 3.29 7.84 5.66
CA VAL A 102 2.53 8.00 6.89
C VAL A 102 3.51 8.14 8.04
N LEU A 103 4.47 7.22 8.16
CA LEU A 103 5.44 7.20 9.26
C LEU A 103 6.28 8.47 9.33
N GLU A 104 6.75 9.01 8.22
CA GLU A 104 7.48 10.29 8.17
C GLU A 104 6.62 11.47 8.64
N ARG A 105 5.30 11.44 8.40
CA ARG A 105 4.39 12.49 8.87
C ARG A 105 4.09 12.36 10.35
N VAL A 106 3.70 11.17 10.81
CA VAL A 106 3.30 10.95 12.21
C VAL A 106 4.48 10.97 13.17
N SER A 107 5.71 10.69 12.69
CA SER A 107 6.93 10.78 13.50
C SER A 107 7.61 12.16 13.45
N HIS A 108 7.01 13.19 12.86
CA HIS A 108 7.67 14.51 12.78
C HIS A 108 7.90 15.09 14.18
N GLY A 109 9.17 15.18 14.60
CA GLY A 109 9.56 15.59 15.96
C GLY A 109 9.28 14.56 17.07
N ARG A 110 8.91 13.32 16.72
CA ARG A 110 8.47 12.24 17.63
C ARG A 110 8.97 10.87 17.15
N ARG A 111 8.58 9.80 17.84
CA ARG A 111 8.78 8.41 17.41
C ARG A 111 7.48 7.79 16.91
N ALA A 112 7.58 6.89 15.94
CA ALA A 112 6.48 6.03 15.52
C ALA A 112 6.97 4.62 15.20
N VAL A 113 6.17 3.61 15.54
CA VAL A 113 6.40 2.20 15.21
C VAL A 113 5.14 1.66 14.55
N GLY A 114 5.26 1.13 13.34
CA GLY A 114 4.21 0.43 12.62
C GLY A 114 4.48 -1.07 12.56
N LEU A 115 3.44 -1.87 12.77
CA LEU A 115 3.43 -3.32 12.58
C LEU A 115 2.27 -3.66 11.67
N PHE A 116 2.50 -4.49 10.67
CA PHE A 116 1.46 -4.99 9.78
C PHE A 116 1.56 -6.50 9.69
N TRP A 117 0.43 -7.19 9.57
CA TRP A 117 0.39 -8.59 9.19
C TRP A 117 -0.87 -8.88 8.38
N ASN A 118 -0.79 -9.92 7.56
CA ASN A 118 -1.90 -10.40 6.76
C ASN A 118 -2.12 -11.90 6.96
N VAL A 119 -3.18 -12.42 6.33
CA VAL A 119 -3.53 -13.85 6.35
C VAL A 119 -2.43 -14.77 5.77
N ILE A 120 -1.54 -14.21 4.95
CA ILE A 120 -0.40 -14.92 4.35
C ILE A 120 0.78 -14.98 5.34
N LYS A 121 0.64 -14.39 6.54
CA LYS A 121 1.63 -14.40 7.63
C LYS A 121 2.98 -13.82 7.22
N SER A 122 2.98 -12.82 6.33
CA SER A 122 4.16 -12.01 6.04
C SER A 122 4.05 -10.70 6.81
N PRO A 123 4.50 -10.66 8.09
CA PRO A 123 4.41 -9.45 8.87
C PRO A 123 5.40 -8.41 8.33
N SER A 124 5.18 -7.14 8.63
CA SER A 124 6.12 -6.07 8.31
C SER A 124 6.23 -5.16 9.52
N PHE A 125 7.41 -4.59 9.70
CA PHE A 125 7.70 -3.68 10.79
C PHE A 125 8.40 -2.45 10.25
N ALA A 126 8.11 -1.28 10.80
CA ALA A 126 8.84 -0.07 10.52
C ALA A 126 8.93 0.83 11.76
N PHE A 127 10.09 1.45 11.95
CA PHE A 127 10.39 2.39 13.00
C PHE A 127 10.86 3.70 12.38
N ALA A 128 10.20 4.80 12.78
CA ALA A 128 10.51 6.14 12.35
C ALA A 128 10.71 7.07 13.53
N GLU A 129 11.63 8.01 13.38
CA GLU A 129 11.92 9.04 14.37
C GLU A 129 12.23 10.35 13.65
N ASN A 130 11.66 11.45 14.14
CA ASN A 130 11.87 12.80 13.61
C ASN A 130 11.62 12.91 12.10
N GLY A 131 10.54 12.26 11.64
CA GLY A 131 10.10 12.29 10.25
C GLY A 131 10.98 11.50 9.29
N ARG A 132 11.71 10.51 9.78
CA ARG A 132 12.55 9.63 8.97
C ARG A 132 12.34 8.18 9.37
N VAL A 133 12.10 7.31 8.40
CA VAL A 133 12.12 5.85 8.63
C VAL A 133 13.57 5.43 8.88
N LEU A 134 13.88 5.03 10.11
CA LEU A 134 15.22 4.64 10.52
C LEU A 134 15.48 3.17 10.20
N ALA A 135 14.51 2.30 10.54
CA ALA A 135 14.61 0.88 10.30
C ALA A 135 13.25 0.31 9.88
N ALA A 136 13.26 -0.66 8.99
CA ALA A 136 12.08 -1.42 8.59
C ALA A 136 12.50 -2.86 8.26
N LEU A 137 11.66 -3.81 8.65
CA LEU A 137 11.86 -5.25 8.47
C LEU A 137 10.77 -5.75 7.52
N PRO A 138 11.05 -5.85 6.20
CA PRO A 138 10.13 -6.47 5.28
C PRO A 138 10.01 -7.96 5.64
N GLU A 139 8.80 -8.49 5.59
CA GLU A 139 8.48 -9.88 5.99
C GLU A 139 8.84 -10.25 7.45
N GLY A 140 9.14 -9.24 8.27
CA GLY A 140 9.58 -9.39 9.65
C GLY A 140 10.94 -10.05 9.76
N LEU A 141 11.80 -9.89 8.75
CA LEU A 141 13.14 -10.50 8.70
C LEU A 141 14.22 -9.47 9.06
N PRO A 142 14.91 -9.61 10.21
CA PRO A 142 16.01 -8.73 10.61
C PRO A 142 17.14 -8.64 9.58
N GLU A 143 17.43 -9.74 8.89
CA GLU A 143 18.47 -9.79 7.85
C GLU A 143 18.15 -8.92 6.64
N TRP A 144 16.89 -8.52 6.47
CA TRP A 144 16.43 -7.64 5.38
C TRP A 144 16.16 -6.21 5.87
N ALA A 145 16.68 -5.85 7.05
CA ALA A 145 16.53 -4.52 7.60
C ALA A 145 17.01 -3.44 6.63
N TYR A 146 16.19 -2.42 6.42
CA TYR A 146 16.52 -1.24 5.61
C TYR A 146 16.03 0.05 6.30
N GLY A 147 16.43 1.20 5.78
CA GLY A 147 16.06 2.51 6.33
C GLY A 147 17.26 3.45 6.40
N ALA A 148 17.06 4.64 6.99
CA ALA A 148 18.13 5.63 7.12
C ALA A 148 19.23 5.23 8.13
N ASP A 149 18.90 4.37 9.10
CA ASP A 149 19.81 3.83 10.11
C ASP A 149 19.28 2.47 10.60
N PRO A 150 19.42 1.39 9.81
CA PRO A 150 18.82 0.10 10.15
C PRO A 150 19.36 -0.48 11.46
N GLY A 151 20.62 -0.19 11.81
CA GLY A 151 21.25 -0.65 13.04
C GLY A 151 20.67 -0.01 14.32
N ARG A 152 19.83 1.03 14.17
CA ARG A 152 19.14 1.70 15.28
C ARG A 152 18.30 0.74 16.13
N ILE A 153 17.84 -0.36 15.56
CA ILE A 153 17.01 -1.36 16.27
C ILE A 153 17.81 -2.56 16.80
N ASP A 154 19.11 -2.66 16.55
CA ASP A 154 19.92 -3.85 16.89
C ASP A 154 19.84 -4.23 18.37
N ALA A 155 19.99 -3.25 19.26
CA ALA A 155 19.87 -3.47 20.70
C ALA A 155 18.47 -3.96 21.11
N ALA A 156 17.43 -3.51 20.41
CA ALA A 156 16.06 -3.95 20.68
C ALA A 156 15.77 -5.34 20.11
N LEU A 157 16.50 -5.78 19.08
CA LEU A 157 16.40 -7.12 18.49
C LEU A 157 17.08 -8.21 19.34
N GLU A 158 18.06 -7.84 20.16
CA GLU A 158 18.89 -8.80 20.91
C GLU A 158 18.05 -9.73 21.81
N GLY A 159 18.21 -11.05 21.63
CA GLY A 159 17.56 -12.06 22.46
C GLY A 159 16.06 -12.27 22.21
N LEU A 160 15.46 -11.62 21.20
CA LEU A 160 14.09 -11.93 20.77
C LEU A 160 13.97 -13.35 20.19
N ASP A 161 12.86 -14.02 20.45
CA ASP A 161 12.54 -15.34 19.88
C ASP A 161 11.80 -15.24 18.54
N TRP A 162 12.51 -15.51 17.45
CA TRP A 162 11.99 -15.40 16.08
C TRP A 162 11.19 -16.62 15.60
N ARG A 163 11.00 -17.66 16.44
CA ARG A 163 10.15 -18.82 16.08
C ARG A 163 8.71 -18.39 15.77
N ASN A 164 8.21 -17.39 16.51
CA ASN A 164 6.97 -16.69 16.21
C ASN A 164 7.29 -15.24 15.85
N ARG A 165 7.44 -14.96 14.54
CA ARG A 165 7.83 -13.64 14.05
C ARG A 165 6.92 -12.53 14.54
N LEU A 166 5.60 -12.77 14.63
CA LEU A 166 4.68 -11.74 15.07
C LEU A 166 4.88 -11.41 16.55
N SER A 167 5.04 -12.41 17.42
CA SER A 167 5.40 -12.20 18.83
C SER A 167 6.69 -11.38 18.96
N ALA A 168 7.72 -11.73 18.18
CA ALA A 168 9.00 -11.01 18.18
C ALA A 168 8.84 -9.54 17.78
N LEU A 169 8.02 -9.24 16.76
CA LEU A 169 7.77 -7.86 16.32
C LEU A 169 6.99 -7.05 17.35
N PHE A 170 5.99 -7.63 18.03
CA PHE A 170 5.31 -6.95 19.15
C PHE A 170 6.26 -6.67 20.31
N ALA A 171 7.12 -7.64 20.66
CA ALA A 171 8.15 -7.44 21.67
C ALA A 171 9.17 -6.36 21.25
N LEU A 172 9.57 -6.31 19.99
CA LEU A 172 10.41 -5.26 19.42
C LEU A 172 9.75 -3.88 19.56
N ALA A 173 8.47 -3.77 19.18
CA ALA A 173 7.71 -2.54 19.33
C ALA A 173 7.60 -2.10 20.79
N ALA A 174 7.37 -3.03 21.72
CA ALA A 174 7.33 -2.75 23.15
C ALA A 174 8.68 -2.23 23.67
N ARG A 175 9.81 -2.81 23.24
CA ARG A 175 11.15 -2.35 23.61
C ARG A 175 11.46 -0.94 23.11
N LEU A 176 11.01 -0.59 21.90
CA LEU A 176 11.27 0.73 21.29
C LEU A 176 10.38 1.83 21.85
N THR A 177 9.15 1.50 22.24
CA THR A 177 8.14 2.48 22.67
C THR A 177 7.95 2.53 24.19
N GLY A 178 8.35 1.49 24.90
CA GLY A 178 7.98 1.26 26.30
C GLY A 178 6.51 0.86 26.49
N GLN A 179 5.77 0.62 25.40
CA GLN A 179 4.34 0.26 25.43
C GLN A 179 4.17 -1.23 25.14
N ALA A 180 3.73 -2.00 26.13
CA ALA A 180 3.34 -3.39 25.92
C ALA A 180 1.93 -3.43 25.33
N LEU A 181 1.84 -3.60 24.00
CA LEU A 181 0.60 -4.03 23.36
C LEU A 181 0.42 -5.50 23.67
N GLY A 182 -0.64 -5.86 24.38
CA GLY A 182 -0.95 -7.25 24.64
C GLY A 182 -2.11 -7.75 23.78
N PRO A 183 -2.20 -9.06 23.50
CA PRO A 183 -3.35 -9.65 22.81
C PRO A 183 -4.70 -9.33 23.41
N GLU A 184 -4.73 -9.16 24.72
CA GLU A 184 -5.94 -8.88 25.46
C GLU A 184 -6.60 -7.58 25.01
N TRP A 185 -5.87 -6.66 24.35
CA TRP A 185 -6.49 -5.46 23.78
C TRP A 185 -7.18 -5.74 22.45
N LEU A 186 -6.64 -6.67 21.66
CA LEU A 186 -7.23 -7.10 20.39
C LEU A 186 -8.50 -7.92 20.64
N VAL A 187 -8.43 -8.84 21.61
CA VAL A 187 -9.50 -9.84 21.86
C VAL A 187 -10.39 -9.46 23.05
N GLY A 188 -9.80 -9.07 24.17
CA GLY A 188 -10.50 -8.76 25.43
C GLY A 188 -11.03 -7.32 25.51
N GLY A 189 -10.56 -6.45 24.63
CA GLY A 189 -11.02 -5.07 24.50
C GLY A 189 -9.99 -4.04 24.92
N PHE A 190 -9.94 -2.96 24.14
CA PHE A 190 -9.11 -1.81 24.47
C PHE A 190 -9.76 -1.04 25.63
N PRO A 191 -8.99 -0.64 26.66
CA PRO A 191 -9.55 -0.02 27.87
C PRO A 191 -10.11 1.40 27.63
N GLY A 192 -9.72 2.06 26.54
CA GLY A 192 -10.16 3.41 26.17
C GLY A 192 -11.26 3.45 25.12
N GLU A 193 -11.72 4.66 24.84
CA GLU A 193 -12.58 4.97 23.69
C GLU A 193 -11.76 5.02 22.40
N PHE A 194 -12.43 4.78 21.27
CA PHE A 194 -11.83 4.96 19.96
C PHE A 194 -12.39 6.19 19.25
N LEU A 195 -11.53 6.84 18.47
CA LEU A 195 -11.92 7.74 17.39
C LEU A 195 -11.70 7.02 16.05
N ALA A 196 -12.79 6.69 15.37
CA ALA A 196 -12.74 6.14 14.03
C ALA A 196 -12.64 7.26 13.00
N VAL A 197 -11.63 7.21 12.13
CA VAL A 197 -11.38 8.26 11.14
C VAL A 197 -11.19 7.65 9.75
N PRO A 198 -12.02 8.03 8.76
CA PRO A 198 -11.76 7.68 7.36
C PRO A 198 -10.46 8.32 6.88
N VAL A 199 -9.64 7.55 6.18
CA VAL A 199 -8.35 7.97 5.67
C VAL A 199 -8.40 8.09 4.15
N VAL A 200 -7.83 9.18 3.64
CA VAL A 200 -7.44 9.29 2.24
C VAL A 200 -5.95 8.98 2.18
N PRO A 201 -5.55 7.80 1.65
CA PRO A 201 -4.15 7.40 1.63
C PRO A 201 -3.28 8.46 0.98
N TRP A 202 -2.13 8.75 1.60
CA TRP A 202 -1.15 9.62 0.97
C TRP A 202 -0.68 9.02 -0.34
N PRO A 203 -0.34 9.84 -1.36
CA PRO A 203 0.36 9.36 -2.54
C PRO A 203 1.64 8.63 -2.09
N ARG A 204 1.93 7.46 -2.69
CA ARG A 204 3.20 6.77 -2.42
C ARG A 204 4.36 7.69 -2.75
N SER A 205 5.27 7.83 -1.80
CA SER A 205 6.54 8.48 -1.97
C SER A 205 7.37 7.68 -2.95
N ASP A 206 8.10 8.43 -3.73
CA ASP A 206 9.01 7.98 -4.76
C ASP A 206 10.16 7.13 -4.19
N ALA A 207 10.35 7.13 -2.86
CA ALA A 207 11.34 6.35 -2.14
C ALA A 207 11.09 4.83 -2.24
N ASP A 208 9.84 4.37 -2.20
CA ASP A 208 9.50 2.93 -2.32
C ASP A 208 9.87 2.37 -3.69
N GLY A 209 9.88 3.21 -4.73
CA GLY A 209 10.33 2.81 -6.07
C GLY A 209 11.82 2.56 -6.16
N ARG A 210 12.61 3.17 -5.26
CA ARG A 210 14.05 2.97 -5.18
C ARG A 210 14.43 1.70 -4.41
N MET A 211 13.51 1.15 -3.63
CA MET A 211 13.79 0.09 -2.65
C MET A 211 13.61 -1.35 -3.16
N LEU A 212 12.70 -1.61 -4.10
CA LEU A 212 12.52 -2.97 -4.62
C LEU A 212 13.53 -3.34 -5.73
N LEU A 213 14.10 -2.36 -6.43
CA LEU A 213 15.07 -2.62 -7.51
C LEU A 213 16.37 -3.26 -7.02
N PRO A 214 17.01 -2.80 -5.91
CA PRO A 214 18.23 -3.43 -5.41
C PRO A 214 18.00 -4.84 -4.86
N ALA A 215 16.79 -5.12 -4.36
CA ALA A 215 16.41 -6.44 -3.86
C ALA A 215 16.23 -7.47 -5.00
N LEU A 216 15.82 -7.02 -6.19
CA LEU A 216 15.71 -7.85 -7.39
C LEU A 216 17.05 -8.01 -8.12
N ASP A 217 17.84 -6.92 -8.24
CA ASP A 217 19.21 -6.96 -8.79
C ASP A 217 19.97 -5.66 -8.40
N ALA A 218 21.01 -5.80 -7.57
CA ALA A 218 21.80 -4.67 -7.08
C ALA A 218 22.48 -3.85 -8.20
N ALA A 219 22.91 -4.51 -9.29
CA ALA A 219 23.54 -3.83 -10.43
C ALA A 219 22.52 -3.05 -11.26
N LEU A 220 21.31 -3.59 -11.43
CA LEU A 220 20.21 -2.88 -12.08
C LEU A 220 19.75 -1.67 -11.24
N GLY A 221 19.61 -1.84 -9.93
CA GLY A 221 19.26 -0.76 -9.02
C GLY A 221 20.29 0.38 -9.07
N GLU A 222 21.58 0.06 -9.13
CA GLU A 222 22.65 1.06 -9.25
C GLU A 222 22.69 1.74 -10.63
N ALA A 223 22.49 0.98 -11.70
CA ALA A 223 22.38 1.53 -13.05
C ALA A 223 21.21 2.53 -13.15
N LEU A 224 20.05 2.20 -12.57
CA LEU A 224 18.89 3.09 -12.54
C LEU A 224 19.13 4.35 -11.68
N ARG A 225 19.87 4.25 -10.57
CA ARG A 225 20.21 5.43 -9.74
C ARG A 225 21.20 6.37 -10.40
N SER A 226 22.16 5.83 -11.14
CA SER A 226 23.23 6.58 -11.79
C SER A 226 22.86 7.08 -13.20
N ALA A 227 21.76 6.57 -13.77
CA ALA A 227 21.29 6.92 -15.08
C ALA A 227 20.80 8.38 -15.17
N GLY A 228 21.20 9.08 -16.23
CA GLY A 228 20.59 10.35 -16.60
C GLY A 228 19.13 10.19 -17.04
N GLU A 229 18.43 11.31 -17.19
CA GLU A 229 17.00 11.36 -17.50
C GLU A 229 16.63 10.60 -18.79
N GLY A 230 17.44 10.73 -19.85
CA GLY A 230 17.22 10.06 -21.14
C GLY A 230 17.25 8.53 -21.04
N PRO A 231 18.31 7.92 -20.49
CA PRO A 231 18.37 6.48 -20.24
C PRO A 231 17.22 5.96 -19.36
N LEU A 232 16.81 6.70 -18.33
CA LEU A 232 15.66 6.32 -17.49
C LEU A 232 14.34 6.30 -18.27
N ARG A 233 14.10 7.32 -19.11
CA ARG A 233 12.92 7.37 -19.98
C ARG A 233 12.86 6.19 -20.95
N ARG A 234 14.01 5.75 -21.49
CA ARG A 234 14.08 4.56 -22.37
C ARG A 234 13.84 3.26 -21.60
N ALA A 235 14.44 3.11 -20.41
CA ALA A 235 14.21 1.95 -19.56
C ALA A 235 12.74 1.78 -19.21
N ALA A 236 12.03 2.90 -18.96
CA ALA A 236 10.61 2.87 -18.69
C ALA A 236 9.76 2.48 -19.89
N LEU A 237 10.07 3.00 -21.07
CA LEU A 237 9.38 2.61 -22.29
C LEU A 237 9.55 1.11 -22.55
N ALA A 238 10.77 0.59 -22.44
CA ALA A 238 11.04 -0.83 -22.60
C ALA A 238 10.28 -1.69 -21.59
N ALA A 239 10.17 -1.24 -20.34
CA ALA A 239 9.37 -1.92 -19.32
C ALA A 239 7.87 -1.89 -19.63
N ALA A 240 7.34 -0.75 -20.10
CA ALA A 240 5.96 -0.62 -20.52
C ALA A 240 5.63 -1.49 -21.73
N GLU A 241 6.50 -1.52 -22.75
CA GLU A 241 6.39 -2.39 -23.93
C GLU A 241 6.39 -3.87 -23.53
N HIS A 242 7.27 -4.26 -22.60
CA HIS A 242 7.31 -5.61 -22.07
C HIS A 242 6.02 -5.96 -21.31
N ALA A 243 5.53 -5.07 -20.45
CA ALA A 243 4.28 -5.25 -19.71
C ALA A 243 3.07 -5.43 -20.65
N VAL A 244 2.98 -4.59 -21.67
CA VAL A 244 1.93 -4.62 -22.70
C VAL A 244 1.98 -5.94 -23.49
N THR A 245 3.18 -6.39 -23.86
CA THR A 245 3.39 -7.66 -24.57
C THR A 245 3.04 -8.85 -23.70
N ALA A 246 3.49 -8.86 -22.44
CA ALA A 246 3.18 -9.90 -21.47
C ALA A 246 1.68 -10.02 -21.18
N ALA A 247 0.97 -8.89 -21.16
CA ALA A 247 -0.48 -8.84 -20.99
C ALA A 247 -1.27 -9.15 -22.28
N GLY A 248 -0.60 -9.41 -23.41
CA GLY A 248 -1.27 -9.74 -24.66
C GLY A 248 -2.06 -8.60 -25.31
N ILE A 249 -1.72 -7.34 -25.01
CA ILE A 249 -2.46 -6.15 -25.50
C ILE A 249 -1.67 -5.23 -26.43
N SER A 250 -0.54 -5.71 -26.96
CA SER A 250 0.26 -4.93 -27.91
C SER A 250 -0.53 -4.47 -29.13
N ASP A 251 -1.51 -5.25 -29.57
CA ASP A 251 -2.35 -4.94 -30.74
C ASP A 251 -3.54 -4.02 -30.39
N HIS A 252 -3.76 -3.69 -29.12
CA HIS A 252 -4.86 -2.79 -28.77
C HIS A 252 -4.54 -1.39 -29.33
N PRO A 253 -5.38 -0.81 -30.21
CA PRO A 253 -5.02 0.38 -31.00
C PRO A 253 -4.65 1.58 -30.13
N VAL A 254 -5.31 1.71 -28.97
CA VAL A 254 -5.02 2.76 -28.00
C VAL A 254 -3.65 2.57 -27.31
N VAL A 255 -3.25 1.33 -27.05
CA VAL A 255 -1.95 1.01 -26.44
C VAL A 255 -0.83 1.19 -27.45
N ALA A 256 -1.03 0.71 -28.68
CA ALA A 256 -0.10 0.92 -29.80
C ALA A 256 0.10 2.42 -30.10
N GLU A 257 -0.97 3.22 -30.10
CA GLU A 257 -0.88 4.68 -30.28
C GLU A 257 -0.11 5.34 -29.13
N ALA A 258 -0.29 4.88 -27.89
CA ALA A 258 0.40 5.39 -26.71
C ALA A 258 1.91 5.18 -26.79
N LEU A 259 2.31 3.94 -27.08
CA LEU A 259 3.70 3.54 -27.20
C LEU A 259 4.37 4.28 -28.37
N ALA A 260 3.65 4.47 -29.48
CA ALA A 260 4.15 5.20 -30.64
C ALA A 260 4.24 6.73 -30.42
N ALA A 261 3.37 7.30 -29.58
CA ALA A 261 3.33 8.74 -29.30
C ALA A 261 4.26 9.16 -28.15
N TRP A 262 4.89 8.21 -27.47
CA TRP A 262 5.90 8.47 -26.46
C TRP A 262 7.20 9.00 -27.11
N PRO A 263 7.86 10.04 -26.55
CA PRO A 263 7.56 10.79 -25.33
C PRO A 263 6.76 12.09 -25.55
N GLU A 264 6.27 12.35 -26.77
CA GLU A 264 5.90 13.70 -27.19
C GLU A 264 4.48 14.16 -26.78
N ARG A 265 3.61 13.27 -26.28
CA ARG A 265 2.18 13.61 -26.08
C ARG A 265 1.54 13.09 -24.79
N PRO A 266 1.81 13.71 -23.63
CA PRO A 266 1.12 13.42 -22.36
C PRO A 266 -0.42 13.49 -22.45
N ALA A 267 -0.95 14.42 -23.25
CA ALA A 267 -2.38 14.60 -23.46
C ALA A 267 -3.09 13.41 -24.16
N LEU A 268 -2.36 12.58 -24.91
CA LEU A 268 -2.92 11.36 -25.49
C LEU A 268 -3.25 10.35 -24.39
N LEU A 269 -2.37 10.20 -23.40
CA LEU A 269 -2.49 9.23 -22.30
C LEU A 269 -3.65 9.55 -21.36
N GLU A 270 -3.90 10.82 -21.08
CA GLU A 270 -5.12 11.22 -20.37
C GLU A 270 -6.39 10.83 -21.15
N ARG A 271 -6.39 10.95 -22.49
CA ARG A 271 -7.53 10.48 -23.31
C ARG A 271 -7.67 8.96 -23.23
N MET A 272 -6.58 8.21 -23.09
CA MET A 272 -6.62 6.76 -22.88
C MET A 272 -7.24 6.40 -21.53
N ALA A 273 -6.80 7.05 -20.45
CA ALA A 273 -7.38 6.87 -19.11
C ALA A 273 -8.90 7.13 -19.13
N ARG A 274 -9.33 8.19 -19.84
CA ARG A 274 -10.74 8.52 -20.05
C ARG A 274 -11.49 7.49 -20.91
N SER A 275 -10.90 7.02 -22.01
CA SER A 275 -11.50 6.07 -22.95
C SER A 275 -11.67 4.67 -22.33
N LEU A 276 -10.63 4.19 -21.65
CA LEU A 276 -10.64 2.88 -20.99
C LEU A 276 -11.54 2.88 -19.74
N GLY A 277 -11.68 4.02 -19.06
CA GLY A 277 -12.64 4.22 -17.96
C GLY A 277 -14.11 4.41 -18.38
N SER A 278 -14.40 4.55 -19.69
CA SER A 278 -15.76 4.76 -20.22
C SER A 278 -16.51 3.47 -20.61
N ARG A 279 -15.80 2.33 -20.64
CA ARG A 279 -16.44 1.01 -20.71
C ARG A 279 -16.93 0.62 -19.30
N PRO A 280 -18.09 -0.06 -19.16
CA PRO A 280 -18.56 -0.54 -17.87
C PRO A 280 -17.66 -1.69 -17.40
N ALA A 281 -16.48 -1.36 -16.89
CA ALA A 281 -15.72 -2.23 -16.02
C ALA A 281 -16.52 -2.31 -14.72
N ARG A 282 -16.85 -3.52 -14.26
CA ARG A 282 -17.19 -3.71 -12.85
C ARG A 282 -16.07 -3.07 -12.02
N ALA A 283 -16.47 -2.27 -11.03
CA ALA A 283 -15.67 -1.30 -10.30
C ALA A 283 -14.22 -1.76 -10.04
N ASN A 284 -13.28 -1.09 -10.69
CA ASN A 284 -11.85 -1.20 -10.37
C ASN A 284 -11.45 0.01 -9.52
N PRO A 285 -11.07 -0.18 -8.25
CA PRO A 285 -10.79 0.92 -7.32
C PRO A 285 -9.60 1.80 -7.76
N TYR A 286 -8.65 1.27 -8.53
CA TYR A 286 -7.49 2.03 -9.02
C TYR A 286 -7.88 3.05 -10.11
N LEU A 287 -8.82 2.71 -10.99
CA LEU A 287 -9.35 3.64 -12.01
C LEU A 287 -10.24 4.73 -11.38
N ALA A 288 -10.94 4.41 -10.29
CA ALA A 288 -11.71 5.40 -9.53
C ALA A 288 -10.79 6.40 -8.80
N GLN A 289 -9.63 5.96 -8.30
CA GLN A 289 -8.63 6.81 -7.67
C GLN A 289 -7.93 7.74 -8.68
N ALA A 290 -7.60 7.24 -9.88
CA ALA A 290 -7.06 8.06 -10.97
C ALA A 290 -8.06 9.15 -11.41
N ARG A 291 -9.35 8.81 -11.54
CA ARG A 291 -10.42 9.78 -11.87
C ARG A 291 -10.55 10.92 -10.87
N ARG A 292 -10.46 10.61 -9.57
CA ARG A 292 -10.60 11.61 -8.49
C ARG A 292 -9.37 12.52 -8.37
N SER A 293 -8.18 11.98 -8.63
CA SER A 293 -6.92 12.75 -8.63
C SER A 293 -6.83 13.74 -9.81
N ALA A 294 -7.55 13.46 -10.90
CA ALA A 294 -7.63 14.31 -12.09
C ALA A 294 -8.76 15.38 -12.04
N GLY A 295 -9.42 15.59 -10.90
CA GLY A 295 -10.34 16.73 -10.69
C GLY A 295 -11.70 16.67 -11.41
N GLY A 296 -12.17 15.52 -11.88
CA GLY A 296 -13.46 15.40 -12.57
C GLY A 296 -14.67 15.29 -11.62
N THR A 297 -15.71 16.11 -11.82
CA THR A 297 -17.01 15.97 -11.15
C THR A 297 -17.84 14.81 -11.73
N VAL A 298 -18.40 13.96 -10.88
CA VAL A 298 -19.32 12.86 -11.27
C VAL A 298 -20.75 13.41 -11.45
N PRO A 299 -21.47 13.08 -12.55
CA PRO A 299 -22.87 13.48 -12.70
C PRO A 299 -23.79 12.75 -11.70
N ALA A 300 -24.73 13.49 -11.13
CA ALA A 300 -25.79 12.95 -10.30
C ALA A 300 -26.88 12.28 -11.17
N ALA A 301 -27.33 11.11 -10.72
CA ALA A 301 -28.43 10.27 -11.23
C ALA A 301 -28.09 9.26 -12.35
N TRP A 302 -28.22 7.98 -12.00
CA TRP A 302 -28.48 6.86 -12.91
C TRP A 302 -29.81 6.20 -12.50
N PRO A 303 -30.66 5.69 -13.40
CA PRO A 303 -31.99 5.18 -13.05
C PRO A 303 -31.93 3.76 -12.46
N ASP A 304 -32.78 3.49 -11.46
CA ASP A 304 -32.90 2.24 -10.70
C ASP A 304 -33.62 1.08 -11.44
N ASP A 305 -33.60 1.02 -12.78
CA ASP A 305 -34.27 -0.04 -13.54
C ASP A 305 -33.28 -0.96 -14.30
N PRO A 306 -33.08 -2.21 -13.84
CA PRO A 306 -32.23 -3.21 -14.51
C PRO A 306 -32.68 -3.59 -15.93
N ALA A 307 -33.97 -3.43 -16.26
CA ALA A 307 -34.52 -3.86 -17.55
C ALA A 307 -34.15 -2.91 -18.71
N THR A 308 -33.89 -1.64 -18.41
CA THR A 308 -33.51 -0.62 -19.40
C THR A 308 -32.03 -0.75 -19.82
N THR A 309 -31.16 -1.19 -18.91
CA THR A 309 -29.71 -1.38 -19.17
C THR A 309 -29.41 -2.53 -20.13
N HIS A 310 -30.19 -3.61 -20.09
CA HIS A 310 -29.97 -4.77 -20.97
C HIS A 310 -30.32 -4.53 -22.44
N ARG A 311 -31.18 -3.56 -22.75
CA ARG A 311 -31.66 -3.30 -24.12
C ARG A 311 -30.76 -2.33 -24.91
N LEU A 312 -29.89 -1.58 -24.22
CA LEU A 312 -28.99 -0.58 -24.81
C LEU A 312 -27.61 -1.14 -25.24
N LEU A 313 -27.24 -2.35 -24.79
CA LEU A 313 -25.86 -2.83 -24.90
C LEU A 313 -25.59 -3.95 -25.92
N GLY A 314 -26.59 -4.52 -26.59
CA GLY A 314 -26.43 -5.26 -27.86
C GLY A 314 -25.30 -6.31 -27.97
N TYR A 315 -25.03 -7.13 -26.95
CA TYR A 315 -24.07 -8.25 -27.05
C TYR A 315 -24.74 -9.63 -26.98
N PRO A 316 -24.23 -10.65 -27.70
CA PRO A 316 -24.68 -12.03 -27.58
C PRO A 316 -24.14 -12.68 -26.29
N PRO A 317 -24.85 -13.68 -25.72
CA PRO A 317 -24.42 -14.35 -24.50
C PRO A 317 -23.23 -15.29 -24.77
N GLY A 318 -22.15 -15.21 -23.98
CA GLY A 318 -21.14 -16.28 -23.95
C GLY A 318 -19.68 -15.96 -23.66
N VAL A 319 -19.24 -14.72 -23.43
CA VAL A 319 -17.83 -14.45 -23.10
C VAL A 319 -17.72 -13.73 -21.75
N SER A 320 -17.15 -14.41 -20.77
CA SER A 320 -16.91 -13.92 -19.42
C SER A 320 -15.46 -14.20 -19.05
N HIS A 321 -14.58 -13.20 -19.17
CA HIS A 321 -13.40 -13.00 -18.34
C HIS A 321 -13.02 -11.51 -18.37
N SER A 322 -13.04 -10.84 -17.23
CA SER A 322 -12.37 -9.55 -17.05
C SER A 322 -10.97 -9.83 -16.54
N GLU A 323 -9.97 -9.79 -17.42
CA GLU A 323 -8.58 -10.11 -17.05
C GLU A 323 -7.93 -8.93 -16.30
N PRO A 324 -7.47 -9.13 -15.05
CA PRO A 324 -6.82 -8.11 -14.22
C PRO A 324 -5.61 -7.43 -14.89
N GLY A 325 -4.89 -8.14 -15.77
CA GLY A 325 -3.68 -7.64 -16.46
C GLY A 325 -3.92 -6.39 -17.31
N HIS A 326 -5.11 -6.24 -17.90
CA HIS A 326 -5.43 -5.09 -18.75
C HIS A 326 -5.48 -3.76 -17.98
N ALA A 327 -6.06 -3.75 -16.79
CA ALA A 327 -6.15 -2.53 -15.99
C ALA A 327 -4.79 -2.12 -15.42
N MET A 328 -3.94 -3.11 -15.10
CA MET A 328 -2.60 -2.89 -14.55
C MET A 328 -1.63 -2.37 -15.61
N ALA A 329 -1.67 -2.89 -16.83
CA ALA A 329 -0.88 -2.38 -17.95
C ALA A 329 -1.23 -0.92 -18.32
N VAL A 330 -2.51 -0.56 -18.19
CA VAL A 330 -2.99 0.82 -18.42
C VAL A 330 -2.55 1.74 -17.28
N GLN A 331 -2.60 1.28 -16.03
CA GLN A 331 -2.10 2.03 -14.87
C GLN A 331 -0.57 2.28 -14.98
N ALA A 332 0.18 1.27 -15.41
CA ALA A 332 1.61 1.38 -15.71
C ALA A 332 1.90 2.45 -16.78
N LEU A 333 1.12 2.42 -17.87
CA LEU A 333 1.21 3.40 -18.95
C LEU A 333 0.79 4.81 -18.55
N ILE A 334 -0.08 5.01 -17.56
CA ILE A 334 -0.44 6.34 -17.05
C ILE A 334 0.66 6.86 -16.14
N GLN A 335 1.10 6.03 -15.19
CA GLN A 335 2.12 6.37 -14.20
C GLN A 335 3.49 6.64 -14.82
N ALA A 336 3.78 6.05 -15.99
CA ALA A 336 4.98 6.35 -16.74
C ALA A 336 5.08 7.83 -17.17
N THR A 337 3.97 8.57 -17.19
CA THR A 337 3.83 9.76 -18.06
C THR A 337 3.47 11.02 -17.29
N GLU A 338 3.05 10.85 -16.04
CA GLU A 338 2.62 11.93 -15.15
C GLU A 338 3.74 12.45 -14.24
N THR A 339 4.96 11.88 -14.30
CA THR A 339 6.07 12.31 -13.43
C THR A 339 7.26 12.84 -14.21
N ASP A 340 7.83 13.97 -13.76
CA ASP A 340 9.16 14.47 -14.13
C ASP A 340 10.30 13.57 -13.55
N ALA A 341 9.98 12.35 -13.15
CA ALA A 341 10.85 11.44 -12.41
C ALA A 341 10.93 10.07 -13.11
N PRO A 342 11.67 9.97 -14.24
CA PRO A 342 11.62 8.82 -15.15
C PRO A 342 12.07 7.48 -14.55
N MET A 343 12.81 7.48 -13.44
CA MET A 343 13.17 6.27 -12.71
C MET A 343 11.95 5.61 -12.04
N ILE A 344 10.99 6.41 -11.60
CA ILE A 344 9.75 5.98 -10.93
C ILE A 344 8.79 5.38 -11.93
N THR A 345 8.67 6.07 -13.06
CA THR A 345 8.00 5.66 -14.28
C THR A 345 8.48 4.28 -14.74
N ALA A 346 9.79 4.04 -14.80
CA ALA A 346 10.34 2.72 -15.14
C ALA A 346 10.00 1.64 -14.11
N TYR A 347 10.14 1.99 -12.83
CA TYR A 347 9.84 1.09 -11.73
C TYR A 347 8.37 0.64 -11.69
N ARG A 348 7.43 1.58 -11.81
CA ARG A 348 5.99 1.29 -11.77
C ARG A 348 5.57 0.42 -12.95
N ALA A 349 6.16 0.62 -14.13
CA ALA A 349 5.94 -0.25 -15.28
C ALA A 349 6.47 -1.68 -15.05
N ILE A 350 7.67 -1.82 -14.49
CA ILE A 350 8.28 -3.12 -14.13
C ILE A 350 7.41 -3.88 -13.13
N ARG A 351 6.96 -3.20 -12.06
CA ARG A 351 6.19 -3.85 -10.99
C ARG A 351 4.76 -4.19 -11.41
N CYS A 352 4.10 -3.33 -12.19
CA CYS A 352 2.79 -3.67 -12.75
C CYS A 352 2.88 -4.85 -13.74
N ALA A 353 3.99 -5.00 -14.47
CA ALA A 353 4.23 -6.18 -15.31
C ALA A 353 4.39 -7.46 -14.47
N ASP A 354 5.06 -7.37 -13.32
CA ASP A 354 5.29 -8.47 -12.39
C ASP A 354 4.01 -8.88 -11.64
N GLU A 355 3.26 -7.91 -11.12
CA GLU A 355 1.99 -8.15 -10.42
C GLU A 355 0.86 -8.61 -11.37
N ALA A 356 0.87 -8.21 -12.64
CA ALA A 356 -0.06 -8.72 -13.66
C ALA A 356 0.18 -10.20 -14.03
N ARG A 357 1.28 -10.79 -13.54
CA ARG A 357 1.81 -12.12 -13.92
C ARG A 357 1.73 -13.17 -12.80
N TRP A 358 0.89 -12.97 -11.78
CA TRP A 358 0.72 -13.89 -10.64
C TRP A 358 0.23 -15.33 -10.99
N ASP A 359 0.40 -15.80 -12.23
CA ASP A 359 0.11 -17.16 -12.68
C ASP A 359 1.14 -17.78 -13.66
N LEU A 360 2.31 -17.17 -13.93
CA LEU A 360 3.31 -17.74 -14.88
C LEU A 360 4.76 -17.60 -14.40
N GLU A 361 5.37 -18.73 -13.98
CA GLU A 361 6.68 -18.89 -13.31
C GLU A 361 7.95 -18.59 -14.15
N GLN A 362 7.90 -17.91 -15.30
CA GLN A 362 9.09 -17.69 -16.13
C GLN A 362 9.10 -16.35 -16.85
N ASP A 363 9.70 -15.27 -16.30
CA ASP A 363 10.28 -14.20 -17.16
C ASP A 363 11.03 -13.01 -16.52
N VAL A 364 11.49 -13.05 -15.26
CA VAL A 364 12.26 -11.90 -14.69
C VAL A 364 13.52 -11.59 -15.52
N THR A 365 14.09 -12.61 -16.16
CA THR A 365 15.22 -12.49 -17.09
C THR A 365 14.88 -11.67 -18.34
N GLY A 366 13.70 -11.83 -18.94
CA GLY A 366 13.32 -11.14 -20.17
C GLY A 366 13.11 -9.63 -19.98
N LEU A 367 12.50 -9.23 -18.87
CA LEU A 367 12.34 -7.82 -18.50
C LEU A 367 13.70 -7.16 -18.20
N ARG A 368 14.56 -7.86 -17.45
CA ARG A 368 15.94 -7.43 -17.20
C ARG A 368 16.70 -7.21 -18.50
N GLU A 369 16.67 -8.17 -19.42
CA GLU A 369 17.37 -8.04 -20.70
C GLU A 369 16.83 -6.88 -21.54
N ALA A 370 15.51 -6.66 -21.57
CA ALA A 370 14.90 -5.54 -22.29
C ALA A 370 15.38 -4.20 -21.73
N VAL A 371 15.39 -4.04 -20.41
CA VAL A 371 15.88 -2.84 -19.73
C VAL A 371 17.38 -2.64 -19.97
N MET A 372 18.19 -3.70 -19.85
CA MET A 372 19.63 -3.62 -20.07
C MET A 372 20.00 -3.30 -21.53
N ARG A 373 19.24 -3.81 -22.52
CA ARG A 373 19.42 -3.44 -23.94
C ARG A 373 19.12 -1.97 -24.20
N ALA A 374 18.12 -1.40 -23.52
CA ALA A 374 17.79 0.03 -23.61
C ALA A 374 18.89 0.94 -23.04
N PHE A 375 19.69 0.43 -22.08
CA PHE A 375 20.88 1.11 -21.56
C PHE A 375 22.11 0.96 -22.45
N ALA A 376 22.34 -0.22 -23.03
CA ALA A 376 23.54 -0.48 -23.84
C ALA A 376 23.56 0.23 -25.21
N THR A 377 22.41 0.73 -25.67
CA THR A 377 22.25 1.43 -26.96
C THR A 377 22.33 2.96 -26.83
N ALA A 378 22.75 3.44 -25.66
CA ALA A 378 22.89 4.84 -25.28
C ALA A 378 24.34 5.19 -24.96
#